data_AF-A0A535I6L3-F1
#
_entry.id   AF-A0A535I6L3-F1
#
_cell.length_a   1.000
_cell.length_b   1.000
_cell.length_c   1.000
_cell.angle_alpha   90.00
_cell.angle_beta   90.00
_cell.angle_gamma   90.00
#
_symmetry.space_group_name_H-M   'P 1'
#
loop_
_entity.id
_entity.type
_entity.pdbx_description
1 polymer ?
#
loop_
_entity_poly.entity_id
_entity_poly.type
_entity_poly.pdbx_seq_one_letter_code
_entity_poly.pdbx_strand_id
1 'polypeptide(L)'
;MFDIAPDHAIALYTGLLALPPAIYLVRRRRVRQAASGTVLAASVLMATAGAIHLGLVWTHLGEPITAVLFGLNGVAYLVLSQLFTWRWWRLASSALITMTLLGYAGFIVLGFDSPDQVALATKLLELTTLGLVLIPVRGEPGRPHRAWRWSALGIAVPLLTVVSMSVVWIVDLARPDAQHAHAGAVLQPTNDVPTPEQTAAAQRLYDETAAAIAPYRDWRVASAAGYRPGGPQDQPSTHWMNQRYAGYVMDPQHPQGLVYANTKHGPVLLGAMFQMQHIGQFGPDPGGPLTAWHQHQNICFTPLGVEFSLMTPTATCPIGAIDVSIPPMLHVWIVDNPGGRFAVDIDSQVVKRIDQG
;
A
#
# COMPACT_ATOMS: atom_id res chain seq x y z
N MET A 1 -6.60 15.09 -2.58
CA MET A 1 -5.36 15.22 -1.76
C MET A 1 -4.75 13.84 -1.72
N PHE A 2 -3.47 13.74 -2.06
CA PHE A 2 -2.71 12.49 -1.99
C PHE A 2 -1.97 12.47 -0.66
N ASP A 3 -1.93 11.34 0.02
CA ASP A 3 -1.25 11.19 1.31
C ASP A 3 -0.46 9.87 1.35
N ILE A 4 0.65 9.86 2.09
CA ILE A 4 1.54 8.69 2.21
C ILE A 4 1.09 7.93 3.45
N ALA A 5 0.91 6.60 3.33
CA ALA A 5 0.54 5.79 4.49
C ALA A 5 1.55 6.00 5.65
N PRO A 6 1.10 6.18 6.90
CA PRO A 6 1.98 6.48 8.03
C PRO A 6 3.13 5.48 8.22
N ASP A 7 2.86 4.20 8.00
CA ASP A 7 3.85 3.12 8.00
C ASP A 7 4.93 3.30 6.94
N HIS A 8 4.52 3.70 5.73
CA HIS A 8 5.42 4.01 4.61
C HIS A 8 6.33 5.20 4.92
N ALA A 9 5.77 6.25 5.53
CA ALA A 9 6.56 7.41 5.92
C ALA A 9 7.62 7.05 6.97
N ILE A 10 7.23 6.37 8.05
CA ILE A 10 8.15 6.08 9.17
C ILE A 10 9.28 5.13 8.75
N ALA A 11 8.98 4.08 7.99
CA ALA A 11 10.02 3.17 7.51
C ALA A 11 10.96 3.82 6.49
N LEU A 12 10.43 4.66 5.58
CA LEU A 12 11.25 5.41 4.62
C LEU A 12 12.20 6.37 5.34
N TYR A 13 11.70 7.15 6.30
CA TYR A 13 12.52 8.09 7.06
C TYR A 13 13.55 7.37 7.94
N THR A 14 13.15 6.33 8.66
CA THR A 14 14.08 5.58 9.53
C THR A 14 15.17 4.87 8.73
N GLY A 15 14.84 4.26 7.59
CA GLY A 15 15.81 3.64 6.68
C GLY A 15 16.80 4.64 6.06
N LEU A 16 16.30 5.74 5.50
CA LEU A 16 17.14 6.78 4.89
C LEU A 16 18.04 7.49 5.91
N LEU A 17 17.50 7.80 7.10
CA LEU A 17 18.26 8.48 8.16
C LEU A 17 19.26 7.56 8.86
N ALA A 18 19.02 6.24 8.89
CA ALA A 18 19.93 5.28 9.51
C ALA A 18 21.16 4.95 8.64
N LEU A 19 21.05 5.09 7.32
CA LEU A 19 22.12 4.72 6.40
C LEU A 19 23.43 5.55 6.59
N PRO A 20 23.41 6.89 6.65
CA PRO A 20 24.62 7.68 6.92
C PRO A 20 25.33 7.36 8.25
N PRO A 21 24.64 7.28 9.41
CA PRO A 21 25.29 6.93 10.68
C PRO A 21 25.79 5.48 10.68
N ALA A 22 25.09 4.53 10.07
CA ALA A 22 25.58 3.16 9.92
C ALA A 22 26.91 3.10 9.15
N ILE A 23 27.00 3.79 8.01
CA ILE A 23 28.24 3.90 7.22
C ILE A 23 29.35 4.55 8.05
N TYR A 24 29.04 5.63 8.77
CA TYR A 24 30.00 6.36 9.59
C TYR A 24 30.58 5.50 10.72
N LEU A 25 29.72 4.80 11.47
CA LEU A 25 30.11 3.94 12.59
C LEU A 25 31.01 2.78 12.11
N VAL A 26 30.66 2.15 10.98
CA VAL A 26 31.48 1.09 10.39
C VAL A 26 32.83 1.62 9.91
N ARG A 27 32.87 2.83 9.31
CA ARG A 27 34.12 3.46 8.85
C ARG A 27 35.08 3.83 10.00
N ARG A 28 34.55 4.19 11.17
CA ARG A 28 35.34 4.57 12.36
C ARG A 28 35.97 3.38 13.08
N ARG A 29 35.49 2.15 12.88
CA ARG A 29 36.02 0.96 13.57
C ARG A 29 37.38 0.54 13.00
N ARG A 30 38.40 0.51 13.87
CA ARG A 30 39.75 0.02 13.52
C ARG A 30 39.74 -1.41 12.95
N VAL A 31 38.84 -2.23 13.47
CA VAL A 31 38.68 -3.65 13.09
C VAL A 31 38.18 -3.81 11.65
N ARG A 32 37.67 -2.76 10.98
CA ARG A 32 37.25 -2.85 9.57
C ARG A 32 38.39 -3.31 8.65
N GLN A 33 39.64 -3.00 8.99
CA GLN A 33 40.81 -3.38 8.18
C GLN A 33 40.98 -4.90 8.06
N ALA A 34 40.40 -5.66 9.00
CA ALA A 34 40.42 -7.12 8.99
C ALA A 34 39.20 -7.74 8.28
N ALA A 35 38.23 -6.93 7.82
CA ALA A 35 37.00 -7.40 7.21
C ALA A 35 36.93 -7.04 5.72
N SER A 36 36.35 -7.94 4.92
CA SER A 36 36.12 -7.70 3.49
C SER A 36 35.04 -6.65 3.25
N GLY A 37 35.06 -6.00 2.09
CA GLY A 37 34.01 -5.04 1.69
C GLY A 37 32.60 -5.64 1.72
N THR A 38 32.45 -6.92 1.37
CA THR A 38 31.18 -7.65 1.43
C THR A 38 30.64 -7.76 2.86
N VAL A 39 31.50 -8.08 3.83
CA VAL A 39 31.11 -8.16 5.25
C VAL A 39 30.71 -6.79 5.77
N LEU A 40 31.47 -5.74 5.42
CA LEU A 40 31.15 -4.38 5.83
C LEU A 40 29.83 -3.89 5.21
N ALA A 41 29.57 -4.22 3.94
CA ALA A 41 28.30 -3.92 3.28
C ALA A 41 27.13 -4.65 3.96
N ALA A 42 27.27 -5.94 4.26
CA ALA A 42 26.27 -6.70 5.01
C ALA A 42 26.01 -6.08 6.39
N SER A 43 27.05 -5.66 7.12
CA SER A 43 26.90 -4.99 8.41
C SER A 43 26.13 -3.68 8.29
N VAL A 44 26.38 -2.87 7.26
CA VAL A 44 25.63 -1.62 7.03
C VAL A 44 24.16 -1.95 6.76
N LEU A 45 23.86 -2.91 5.88
CA LEU A 45 22.47 -3.29 5.59
C LEU A 45 21.76 -3.86 6.83
N MET A 46 22.44 -4.67 7.66
CA MET A 46 21.88 -5.12 8.94
C MET A 46 21.56 -3.95 9.88
N ALA A 47 22.41 -2.92 9.93
CA ALA A 47 22.12 -1.74 10.74
C ALA A 47 20.90 -0.97 10.21
N THR A 48 20.78 -0.82 8.89
CA THR A 48 19.61 -0.21 8.24
C THR A 48 18.34 -1.02 8.51
N ALA A 49 18.38 -2.34 8.34
CA ALA A 49 17.26 -3.23 8.67
C ALA A 49 16.84 -3.06 10.14
N GLY A 50 17.81 -3.07 11.06
CA GLY A 50 17.54 -2.92 12.49
C GLY A 50 16.85 -1.59 12.82
N ALA A 51 17.25 -0.50 12.17
CA ALA A 51 16.59 0.79 12.35
C ALA A 51 15.15 0.82 11.81
N ILE A 52 14.89 0.18 10.66
CA ILE A 52 13.54 0.06 10.09
C ILE A 52 12.65 -0.74 11.06
N HIS A 53 13.10 -1.90 11.54
CA HIS A 53 12.36 -2.71 12.52
C HIS A 53 12.04 -1.93 13.80
N LEU A 54 12.98 -1.14 14.32
CA LEU A 54 12.72 -0.27 15.48
C LEU A 54 11.73 0.87 15.16
N GLY A 55 11.75 1.40 13.95
CA GLY A 55 10.79 2.41 13.50
C GLY A 55 9.36 1.89 13.48
N LEU A 56 9.16 0.67 12.98
CA LEU A 56 7.85 0.01 12.88
C LEU A 56 7.20 -0.26 14.25
N VAL A 57 7.96 -0.27 15.35
CA VAL A 57 7.41 -0.33 16.72
C VAL A 57 6.41 0.80 16.96
N TRP A 58 6.67 2.00 16.43
CA TRP A 58 5.83 3.16 16.65
C TRP A 58 4.45 3.04 16.02
N THR A 59 4.35 2.37 14.87
CA THR A 59 3.07 2.20 14.18
C THR A 59 2.27 1.00 14.68
N HIS A 60 2.94 0.05 15.33
CA HIS A 60 2.31 -1.14 15.89
C HIS A 60 2.11 -1.07 17.41
N LEU A 61 2.11 0.12 18.02
CA LEU A 61 1.90 0.26 19.48
C LEU A 61 0.55 -0.29 19.98
N GLY A 62 -0.46 -0.36 19.10
CA GLY A 62 -1.75 -1.01 19.37
C GLY A 62 -1.70 -2.54 19.37
N GLU A 63 -0.62 -3.14 18.86
CA GLU A 63 -0.41 -4.57 18.73
C GLU A 63 0.82 -5.01 19.56
N PRO A 64 0.64 -5.31 20.86
CA PRO A 64 1.77 -5.43 21.78
C PRO A 64 2.74 -6.57 21.41
N ILE A 65 2.23 -7.67 20.85
CA ILE A 65 3.07 -8.80 20.43
C ILE A 65 3.91 -8.40 19.21
N THR A 66 3.28 -7.84 18.18
CA THR A 66 3.93 -7.38 16.94
C THR A 66 5.00 -6.34 17.23
N ALA A 67 4.68 -5.33 18.05
CA ALA A 67 5.62 -4.29 18.48
C ALA A 67 6.84 -4.86 19.22
N VAL A 68 6.64 -5.84 20.11
CA VAL A 68 7.75 -6.49 20.83
C VAL A 68 8.62 -7.29 19.87
N LEU A 69 8.03 -8.02 18.92
CA LEU A 69 8.77 -8.78 17.91
C LEU A 69 9.63 -7.84 17.04
N PHE A 70 9.06 -6.72 16.58
CA PHE A 70 9.81 -5.69 15.86
C PHE A 70 10.96 -5.11 16.70
N GLY A 71 10.70 -4.80 17.98
CA GLY A 71 11.72 -4.31 18.90
C GLY A 71 12.88 -5.29 19.09
N LEU A 72 12.58 -6.56 19.38
CA LEU A 72 13.58 -7.62 19.57
C LEU A 72 14.39 -7.85 18.29
N ASN A 73 13.72 -7.88 17.14
CA ASN A 73 14.37 -8.09 15.86
C ASN A 73 15.30 -6.92 15.50
N GLY A 74 14.81 -5.68 15.68
CA GLY A 74 15.57 -4.47 15.44
C GLY A 74 16.85 -4.41 16.28
N VAL A 75 16.76 -4.73 17.58
CA VAL A 75 17.93 -4.83 18.46
C VAL A 75 18.89 -5.93 18.00
N ALA A 76 18.38 -7.11 17.65
CA ALA A 76 19.23 -8.22 17.21
C ALA A 76 20.03 -7.88 15.94
N TYR A 77 19.39 -7.23 14.96
CA TYR A 77 20.03 -6.72 13.75
C TYR A 77 21.11 -5.70 14.06
N LEU A 78 20.82 -4.72 14.93
CA LEU A 78 21.80 -3.72 15.36
C LEU A 78 22.98 -4.36 16.08
N VAL A 79 22.76 -5.30 16.99
CA VAL A 79 23.84 -6.00 17.70
C VAL A 79 24.72 -6.78 16.70
N LEU A 80 24.13 -7.58 15.82
CA LEU A 80 24.89 -8.35 14.84
C LEU A 80 25.59 -7.47 13.80
N SER A 81 25.04 -6.29 13.47
CA SER A 81 25.73 -5.31 12.61
C SER A 81 27.08 -4.86 13.19
N GLN A 82 27.25 -4.95 14.52
CA GLN A 82 28.47 -4.54 15.22
C GLN A 82 29.41 -5.70 15.54
N LEU A 83 28.94 -6.95 15.47
CA LEU A 83 29.68 -8.16 15.83
C LEU A 83 30.30 -8.90 14.62
N PHE A 84 30.57 -8.20 13.52
CA PHE A 84 31.01 -8.81 12.25
C PHE A 84 32.35 -9.54 12.28
N THR A 85 33.13 -9.41 13.36
CA THR A 85 34.36 -10.19 13.60
C THR A 85 34.18 -11.38 14.53
N TRP A 86 32.99 -11.57 15.09
CA TRP A 86 32.68 -12.70 15.94
C TRP A 86 32.65 -13.99 15.12
N ARG A 87 33.28 -15.06 15.63
CA ARG A 87 33.43 -16.34 14.89
C ARG A 87 32.10 -16.98 14.46
N TRP A 88 31.02 -16.68 15.19
CA TRP A 88 29.66 -17.19 14.90
C TRP A 88 28.80 -16.19 14.14
N TRP A 89 29.34 -15.02 13.77
CA TRP A 89 28.56 -13.94 13.17
C TRP A 89 27.80 -14.37 11.93
N ARG A 90 28.43 -15.12 11.02
CA ARG A 90 27.77 -15.60 9.80
C ARG A 90 26.59 -16.52 10.13
N LEU A 91 26.78 -17.48 11.04
CA LEU A 91 25.72 -18.41 11.45
C LEU A 91 24.56 -17.67 12.12
N ALA A 92 24.87 -16.80 13.08
CA ALA A 92 23.87 -16.04 13.81
C ALA A 92 23.10 -15.08 12.90
N SER A 93 23.79 -14.39 11.97
CA SER A 93 23.17 -13.47 11.02
C SER A 93 22.30 -14.22 10.01
N SER A 94 22.78 -15.35 9.47
CA SER A 94 21.96 -16.17 8.57
C SER A 94 20.72 -16.73 9.28
N ALA A 95 20.84 -17.18 10.53
CA ALA A 95 19.72 -17.69 11.29
C ALA A 95 18.68 -16.58 11.56
N LEU A 96 19.11 -15.39 11.99
CA LEU A 96 18.23 -14.24 12.25
C LEU A 96 17.49 -13.82 10.99
N ILE A 97 18.21 -13.64 9.87
CA ILE A 97 17.61 -13.17 8.62
C ILE A 97 16.61 -14.19 8.07
N THR A 98 16.99 -15.47 8.04
CA THR A 98 16.06 -16.53 7.59
C THR A 98 14.84 -16.61 8.49
N MET A 99 15.01 -16.53 9.82
CA MET A 99 13.88 -16.51 10.76
C MET A 99 12.98 -15.31 10.51
N THR A 100 13.53 -14.14 10.19
CA THR A 100 12.75 -12.93 9.91
C THR A 100 11.97 -13.05 8.59
N LEU A 101 12.59 -13.59 7.54
CA LEU A 101 11.95 -13.82 6.25
C LEU A 101 10.79 -14.83 6.37
N LEU A 102 11.03 -15.95 7.05
CA LEU A 102 10.01 -16.98 7.27
C LEU A 102 8.92 -16.53 8.25
N GLY A 103 9.28 -15.77 9.29
CA GLY A 103 8.34 -15.21 10.24
C GLY A 103 7.34 -14.27 9.58
N TYR A 104 7.81 -13.40 8.68
CA TYR A 104 6.94 -12.53 7.89
C TYR A 104 6.03 -13.34 6.95
N ALA A 105 6.57 -14.32 6.23
CA ALA A 105 5.75 -15.21 5.39
C ALA A 105 4.65 -15.93 6.22
N GLY A 106 4.97 -16.34 7.45
CA GLY A 106 4.01 -16.89 8.40
C GLY A 106 2.91 -15.90 8.80
N PHE A 107 3.26 -14.64 9.07
CA PHE A 107 2.30 -13.57 9.37
C PHE A 107 1.29 -13.37 8.24
N ILE A 108 1.77 -13.33 7.00
CA ILE A 108 0.91 -13.21 5.80
C ILE A 108 0.00 -14.43 5.66
N VAL A 109 0.54 -15.65 5.78
CA VAL A 109 -0.27 -16.89 5.66
C VAL A 109 -1.34 -16.99 6.74
N LEU A 110 -1.04 -16.55 7.97
CA LEU A 110 -1.97 -16.54 9.08
C LEU A 110 -2.99 -15.39 9.00
N GLY A 111 -2.77 -14.41 8.13
CA GLY A 111 -3.64 -13.24 7.97
C GLY A 111 -3.50 -12.22 9.10
N PHE A 112 -2.34 -12.19 9.75
CA PHE A 112 -2.01 -11.14 10.73
C PHE A 112 -1.54 -9.85 10.07
N ASP A 113 -1.14 -9.91 8.80
CA ASP A 113 -0.65 -8.77 8.05
C ASP A 113 -0.92 -8.99 6.55
N SER A 114 -0.84 -7.93 5.75
CA SER A 114 -0.92 -7.98 4.29
C SER A 114 0.39 -7.51 3.64
N PRO A 115 0.71 -7.96 2.41
CA PRO A 115 1.92 -7.53 1.73
C PRO A 115 1.86 -6.05 1.38
N ASP A 116 2.72 -5.23 2.00
CA ASP A 116 2.88 -3.82 1.70
C ASP A 116 4.29 -3.50 1.15
N GLN A 117 4.46 -2.30 0.60
CA GLN A 117 5.72 -1.90 -0.05
C GLN A 117 6.90 -1.82 0.91
N VAL A 118 6.67 -1.34 2.13
CA VAL A 118 7.71 -1.26 3.15
C VAL A 118 8.14 -2.64 3.58
N ALA A 119 7.20 -3.53 3.85
CA ALA A 119 7.55 -4.89 4.24
C ALA A 119 8.32 -5.59 3.13
N LEU A 120 7.88 -5.50 1.87
CA LEU A 120 8.59 -6.10 0.73
C LEU A 120 9.97 -5.49 0.48
N ALA A 121 10.11 -4.16 0.56
CA ALA A 121 11.41 -3.50 0.45
C ALA A 121 12.36 -3.94 1.58
N THR A 122 11.82 -4.09 2.79
CA THR A 122 12.57 -4.60 3.95
C THR A 122 12.98 -6.05 3.72
N LYS A 123 12.10 -6.92 3.22
CA LYS A 123 12.44 -8.31 2.89
C LYS A 123 13.50 -8.40 1.80
N LEU A 124 13.46 -7.53 0.78
CA LEU A 124 14.47 -7.48 -0.28
C LEU A 124 15.83 -7.05 0.28
N LEU A 125 15.86 -6.07 1.18
CA LEU A 125 17.06 -5.63 1.87
C LEU A 125 17.64 -6.75 2.75
N GLU A 126 16.80 -7.47 3.49
CA GLU A 126 17.16 -8.62 4.30
C GLU A 126 17.72 -9.77 3.45
N LEU A 127 17.05 -10.09 2.34
CA LEU A 127 17.49 -11.13 1.41
C LEU A 127 18.83 -10.78 0.74
N THR A 128 19.01 -9.51 0.35
CA THR A 128 20.29 -9.00 -0.14
C THR A 128 21.38 -9.16 0.92
N THR A 129 21.06 -8.80 2.16
CA THR A 129 21.96 -8.97 3.30
C THR A 129 22.34 -10.44 3.52
N LEU A 130 21.37 -11.37 3.44
CA LEU A 130 21.62 -12.80 3.54
C LEU A 130 22.57 -13.28 2.44
N GLY A 131 22.37 -12.82 1.20
CA GLY A 131 23.28 -13.06 0.09
C GLY A 131 24.71 -12.63 0.43
N LEU A 132 24.91 -11.39 0.88
CA LEU A 132 26.23 -10.88 1.27
C LEU A 132 26.85 -11.64 2.46
N VAL A 133 26.04 -12.07 3.45
CA VAL A 133 26.47 -12.89 4.59
C VAL A 133 26.86 -14.31 4.16
N LEU A 134 26.32 -14.84 3.07
CA LEU A 134 26.64 -16.19 2.58
C LEU A 134 27.79 -16.21 1.57
N ILE A 135 28.06 -15.08 0.87
CA ILE A 135 29.18 -14.98 -0.08
C ILE A 135 30.52 -15.29 0.63
N PRO A 136 31.22 -16.36 0.23
CA PRO A 136 32.52 -16.69 0.79
C PRO A 136 33.59 -15.73 0.26
N VAL A 137 34.39 -15.16 1.16
CA VAL A 137 35.46 -14.20 0.82
C VAL A 137 36.84 -14.88 0.78
N ARG A 138 37.75 -14.36 -0.03
CA ARG A 138 39.11 -14.92 -0.16
C ARG A 138 39.84 -14.83 1.18
N GLY A 139 40.44 -15.95 1.63
CA GLY A 139 41.22 -16.02 2.87
C GLY A 139 40.46 -16.55 4.09
N GLU A 140 39.17 -16.90 3.99
CA GLU A 140 38.47 -17.57 5.09
C GLU A 140 38.98 -19.00 5.33
N PRO A 141 39.27 -19.40 6.58
CA PRO A 141 39.63 -20.77 6.91
C PRO A 141 38.47 -21.72 6.60
N GLY A 142 38.72 -22.79 5.82
CA GLY A 142 37.74 -23.86 5.53
C GLY A 142 37.35 -24.00 4.05
N ARG A 143 38.23 -24.63 3.24
CA ARG A 143 37.95 -24.99 1.84
C ARG A 143 36.66 -25.81 1.59
N PRO A 144 36.20 -26.76 2.43
CA PRO A 144 34.98 -27.55 2.14
C PRO A 144 33.67 -26.77 2.34
N HIS A 145 33.66 -25.68 3.11
CA HIS A 145 32.48 -24.84 3.30
C HIS A 145 32.20 -23.90 2.12
N ARG A 146 33.20 -23.65 1.27
CA ARG A 146 33.08 -22.72 0.15
C ARG A 146 32.14 -23.22 -0.94
N ALA A 147 32.27 -24.49 -1.34
CA ALA A 147 31.39 -25.09 -2.34
C ALA A 147 29.94 -25.19 -1.85
N TRP A 148 29.73 -25.68 -0.62
CA TRP A 148 28.42 -25.73 0.00
C TRP A 148 27.76 -24.34 0.14
N ARG A 149 28.52 -23.29 0.48
CA ARG A 149 27.99 -21.91 0.52
C ARG A 149 27.61 -21.38 -0.86
N TRP A 150 28.37 -21.70 -1.91
CA TRP A 150 27.96 -21.36 -3.28
C TRP A 150 26.71 -22.12 -3.72
N SER A 151 26.58 -23.40 -3.36
CA SER A 151 25.35 -24.17 -3.58
C SER A 151 24.17 -23.60 -2.78
N ALA A 152 24.38 -23.22 -1.52
CA ALA A 152 23.38 -22.57 -0.69
C ALA A 152 22.99 -21.20 -1.27
N LEU A 153 23.94 -20.43 -1.80
CA LEU A 153 23.65 -19.16 -2.47
C LEU A 153 22.85 -19.38 -3.76
N GLY A 154 23.23 -20.36 -4.57
CA GLY A 154 22.59 -20.68 -5.85
C GLY A 154 21.23 -21.35 -5.73
N ILE A 155 20.89 -21.92 -4.57
CA ILE A 155 19.62 -22.62 -4.33
C ILE A 155 18.76 -21.86 -3.32
N ALA A 156 19.28 -21.54 -2.13
CA ALA A 156 18.48 -20.98 -1.04
C ALA A 156 18.05 -19.53 -1.31
N VAL A 157 18.88 -18.70 -1.95
CA VAL A 157 18.48 -17.31 -2.26
C VAL A 157 17.37 -17.29 -3.32
N PRO A 158 17.51 -17.95 -4.49
CA PRO A 158 16.40 -18.04 -5.45
C PRO A 158 15.15 -18.72 -4.88
N LEU A 159 15.31 -19.79 -4.10
CA LEU A 159 14.18 -20.48 -3.48
C LEU A 159 13.47 -19.59 -2.45
N LEU A 160 14.20 -18.84 -1.63
CA LEU A 160 13.60 -17.87 -0.71
C LEU A 160 12.92 -16.74 -1.48
N THR A 161 13.51 -16.22 -2.56
CA THR A 161 12.83 -15.24 -3.42
C THR A 161 11.52 -15.81 -3.95
N VAL A 162 11.56 -17.00 -4.56
CA VAL A 162 10.38 -17.63 -5.15
C VAL A 162 9.33 -17.90 -4.09
N VAL A 163 9.69 -18.49 -2.94
CA VAL A 163 8.75 -18.76 -1.85
C VAL A 163 8.14 -17.46 -1.31
N SER A 164 8.96 -16.43 -1.05
CA SER A 164 8.47 -15.13 -0.56
C SER A 164 7.51 -14.48 -1.56
N MET A 165 7.83 -14.49 -2.86
CA MET A 165 6.93 -13.96 -3.88
C MET A 165 5.67 -14.82 -4.04
N SER A 166 5.82 -16.14 -4.11
CA SER A 166 4.70 -17.07 -4.29
C SER A 166 3.73 -17.06 -3.12
N VAL A 167 4.18 -16.83 -1.88
CA VAL A 167 3.28 -16.69 -0.71
C VAL A 167 2.34 -15.50 -0.89
N VAL A 168 2.83 -14.37 -1.41
CA VAL A 168 2.01 -13.20 -1.71
C VAL A 168 0.91 -13.56 -2.71
N TRP A 169 1.27 -14.21 -3.82
CA TRP A 169 0.31 -14.69 -4.82
C TRP A 169 -0.67 -15.73 -4.29
N ILE A 170 -0.20 -16.70 -3.51
CA ILE A 170 -1.04 -17.78 -2.97
C ILE A 170 -2.08 -17.19 -2.02
N VAL A 171 -1.71 -16.23 -1.17
CA VAL A 171 -2.67 -15.61 -0.24
C VAL A 171 -3.70 -14.76 -0.99
N ASP A 172 -3.27 -13.95 -1.94
CA ASP A 172 -4.15 -13.14 -2.78
C ASP A 172 -5.14 -14.01 -3.59
N LEU A 173 -4.66 -15.12 -4.17
CA LEU A 173 -5.50 -16.06 -4.93
C LEU A 173 -6.38 -16.95 -4.03
N ALA A 174 -5.91 -17.36 -2.85
CA ALA A 174 -6.63 -18.27 -1.96
C ALA A 174 -7.65 -17.56 -1.08
N ARG A 175 -7.49 -16.25 -0.86
CA ARG A 175 -8.44 -15.39 -0.16
C ARG A 175 -8.79 -14.22 -1.09
N PRO A 176 -9.62 -14.45 -2.14
CA PRO A 176 -10.16 -13.34 -2.90
C PRO A 176 -10.88 -12.44 -1.90
N ASP A 177 -10.28 -11.29 -1.63
CA ASP A 177 -10.75 -10.42 -0.58
C ASP A 177 -12.10 -9.87 -1.04
N ALA A 178 -13.16 -10.27 -0.33
CA ALA A 178 -14.52 -9.81 -0.61
C ALA A 178 -14.65 -8.29 -0.48
N GLN A 179 -13.69 -7.62 0.17
CA GLN A 179 -13.62 -6.17 0.27
C GLN A 179 -12.96 -5.53 -0.95
N HIS A 180 -12.25 -6.25 -1.82
CA HIS A 180 -11.72 -5.67 -3.05
C HIS A 180 -12.81 -5.52 -4.09
N ALA A 181 -13.33 -4.30 -4.24
CA ALA A 181 -14.33 -3.99 -5.26
C ALA A 181 -13.74 -4.13 -6.68
N HIS A 182 -12.49 -3.71 -6.84
CA HIS A 182 -11.70 -3.87 -8.06
C HIS A 182 -10.20 -3.66 -7.77
N ALA A 183 -9.36 -3.71 -8.81
CA ALA A 183 -7.92 -3.56 -8.69
C ALA A 183 -7.51 -2.23 -8.03
N GLY A 184 -7.06 -2.28 -6.77
CA GLY A 184 -6.63 -1.11 -6.02
C GLY A 184 -7.76 -0.34 -5.33
N ALA A 185 -8.92 -0.98 -5.05
CA ALA A 185 -9.97 -0.39 -4.23
C ALA A 185 -10.48 -1.37 -3.16
N VAL A 186 -10.48 -0.92 -1.90
CA VAL A 186 -10.92 -1.71 -0.74
C VAL A 186 -12.19 -1.09 -0.15
N LEU A 187 -13.20 -1.91 0.09
CA LEU A 187 -14.50 -1.55 0.68
C LEU A 187 -14.41 -1.42 2.19
N GLN A 188 -15.25 -0.55 2.74
CA GLN A 188 -15.52 -0.53 4.17
C GLN A 188 -16.16 -1.85 4.60
N PRO A 189 -15.70 -2.47 5.71
CA PRO A 189 -16.38 -3.63 6.28
C PRO A 189 -17.79 -3.26 6.76
N THR A 190 -18.81 -4.01 6.34
CA THR A 190 -20.21 -3.85 6.75
C THR A 190 -20.82 -5.17 7.18
N ASN A 191 -22.09 -5.16 7.59
CA ASN A 191 -22.92 -6.37 7.66
C ASN A 191 -23.19 -6.95 6.26
N ASP A 192 -23.47 -8.26 6.17
CA ASP A 192 -23.68 -8.96 4.89
C ASP A 192 -24.99 -8.57 4.19
N VAL A 193 -26.06 -8.33 4.97
CA VAL A 193 -27.41 -8.05 4.45
C VAL A 193 -27.91 -6.75 5.05
N PRO A 194 -28.38 -5.78 4.24
CA PRO A 194 -28.83 -4.50 4.75
C PRO A 194 -30.08 -4.64 5.61
N THR A 195 -30.11 -3.90 6.70
CA THR A 195 -31.31 -3.74 7.54
C THR A 195 -32.36 -2.88 6.83
N PRO A 196 -33.64 -2.95 7.24
CA PRO A 196 -34.68 -2.04 6.74
C PRO A 196 -34.33 -0.56 6.97
N GLU A 197 -33.75 -0.25 8.13
CA GLU A 197 -33.32 1.10 8.48
C GLU A 197 -32.19 1.58 7.55
N GLN A 198 -31.22 0.70 7.28
CA GLN A 198 -30.13 0.99 6.32
C GLN A 198 -30.66 1.19 4.91
N THR A 199 -31.61 0.35 4.46
CA THR A 199 -32.25 0.50 3.15
C THR A 199 -32.96 1.84 3.03
N ALA A 200 -33.73 2.23 4.07
CA ALA A 200 -34.42 3.51 4.10
C ALA A 200 -33.43 4.69 4.15
N ALA A 201 -32.33 4.57 4.88
CA ALA A 201 -31.31 5.61 4.98
C ALA A 201 -30.51 5.78 3.67
N ALA A 202 -30.16 4.68 3.00
CA ALA A 202 -29.55 4.71 1.67
C ALA A 202 -30.48 5.39 0.66
N GLN A 203 -31.78 5.08 0.68
CA GLN A 203 -32.75 5.73 -0.20
C GLN A 203 -32.87 7.24 0.09
N ARG A 204 -32.92 7.66 1.36
CA ARG A 204 -32.91 9.08 1.73
C ARG A 204 -31.64 9.80 1.25
N LEU A 205 -30.46 9.19 1.47
CA LEU A 205 -29.19 9.74 0.99
C LEU A 205 -29.21 9.96 -0.52
N TYR A 206 -29.73 8.98 -1.27
CA TYR A 206 -29.88 9.11 -2.72
C TYR A 206 -30.82 10.26 -3.10
N ASP A 207 -32.02 10.33 -2.52
CA ASP A 207 -33.03 11.33 -2.88
C ASP A 207 -32.56 12.76 -2.56
N GLU A 208 -31.97 12.95 -1.38
CA GLU A 208 -31.41 14.24 -0.95
C GLU A 208 -30.25 14.67 -1.85
N THR A 209 -29.35 13.74 -2.20
CA THR A 209 -28.21 14.02 -3.07
C THR A 209 -28.68 14.34 -4.49
N ALA A 210 -29.59 13.56 -5.04
CA ALA A 210 -30.12 13.76 -6.39
C ALA A 210 -30.84 15.12 -6.52
N ALA A 211 -31.59 15.52 -5.49
CA ALA A 211 -32.22 16.83 -5.43
C ALA A 211 -31.18 17.97 -5.34
N ALA A 212 -30.18 17.82 -4.47
CA ALA A 212 -29.15 18.83 -4.26
C ALA A 212 -28.29 19.09 -5.49
N ILE A 213 -27.97 18.04 -6.27
CA ILE A 213 -27.13 18.17 -7.47
C ILE A 213 -27.91 18.48 -8.76
N ALA A 214 -29.25 18.52 -8.71
CA ALA A 214 -30.08 18.77 -9.90
C ALA A 214 -29.71 20.06 -10.66
N PRO A 215 -29.39 21.20 -9.99
CA PRO A 215 -28.94 22.41 -10.70
C PRO A 215 -27.63 22.22 -11.47
N TYR A 216 -26.76 21.30 -11.03
CA TYR A 216 -25.46 21.03 -11.64
C TYR A 216 -25.53 20.17 -12.91
N ARG A 217 -26.74 19.80 -13.36
CA ARG A 217 -26.93 19.27 -14.72
C ARG A 217 -26.40 20.24 -15.77
N ASP A 218 -26.50 21.55 -15.51
CA ASP A 218 -25.69 22.54 -16.23
C ASP A 218 -24.33 22.66 -15.55
N TRP A 219 -23.29 22.13 -16.21
CA TRP A 219 -21.92 22.17 -15.72
C TRP A 219 -21.40 23.61 -15.50
N ARG A 220 -21.98 24.63 -16.15
CA ARG A 220 -21.61 26.03 -15.91
C ARG A 220 -22.03 26.49 -14.51
N VAL A 221 -23.19 26.02 -14.04
CA VAL A 221 -23.66 26.27 -12.67
C VAL A 221 -22.72 25.59 -11.68
N ALA A 222 -22.30 24.35 -11.95
CA ALA A 222 -21.31 23.65 -11.13
C ALA A 222 -19.97 24.41 -11.08
N SER A 223 -19.49 24.89 -12.23
CA SER A 223 -18.26 25.67 -12.30
C SER A 223 -18.34 26.99 -11.52
N ALA A 224 -19.47 27.68 -11.62
CA ALA A 224 -19.74 28.90 -10.85
C ALA A 224 -19.83 28.64 -9.34
N ALA A 225 -20.36 27.48 -8.94
CA ALA A 225 -20.39 27.03 -7.55
C ALA A 225 -19.00 26.61 -7.02
N GLY A 226 -17.99 26.50 -7.88
CA GLY A 226 -16.60 26.22 -7.52
C GLY A 226 -16.12 24.80 -7.81
N TYR A 227 -16.93 23.95 -8.44
CA TYR A 227 -16.49 22.64 -8.90
C TYR A 227 -15.51 22.77 -10.07
N ARG A 228 -14.40 22.04 -10.01
CA ARG A 228 -13.35 22.03 -11.04
C ARG A 228 -12.95 20.61 -11.40
N PRO A 229 -12.75 20.29 -12.69
CA PRO A 229 -12.34 18.95 -13.12
C PRO A 229 -11.01 18.55 -12.46
N GLY A 230 -10.99 17.38 -11.86
CA GLY A 230 -9.81 16.71 -11.35
C GLY A 230 -9.27 15.75 -12.41
N GLY A 231 -8.08 16.06 -12.94
CA GLY A 231 -7.39 15.20 -13.91
C GLY A 231 -7.69 15.51 -15.40
N PRO A 232 -7.14 14.68 -16.30
CA PRO A 232 -7.30 14.83 -17.75
C PRO A 232 -8.76 14.66 -18.22
N GLN A 233 -9.21 15.49 -19.17
CA GLN A 233 -10.57 15.45 -19.75
C GLN A 233 -10.72 14.49 -20.93
N ASP A 234 -9.64 13.81 -21.33
CA ASP A 234 -9.65 12.75 -22.35
C ASP A 234 -10.20 11.41 -21.81
N GLN A 235 -10.45 11.34 -20.51
CA GLN A 235 -11.08 10.20 -19.86
C GLN A 235 -12.59 10.14 -20.15
N PRO A 236 -13.24 8.96 -20.17
CA PRO A 236 -14.68 8.84 -20.40
C PRO A 236 -15.53 9.58 -19.37
N SER A 237 -15.06 9.68 -18.12
CA SER A 237 -15.68 10.46 -17.06
C SER A 237 -14.63 11.22 -16.26
N THR A 238 -15.06 12.27 -15.56
CA THR A 238 -14.19 13.11 -14.73
C THR A 238 -14.89 13.53 -13.46
N HIS A 239 -14.20 13.42 -12.33
CA HIS A 239 -14.63 13.96 -11.05
C HIS A 239 -14.30 15.45 -10.99
N TRP A 240 -15.30 16.28 -10.77
CA TRP A 240 -15.16 17.70 -10.55
C TRP A 240 -15.21 17.96 -9.05
N MET A 241 -14.12 18.45 -8.48
CA MET A 241 -13.94 18.61 -7.04
C MET A 241 -14.22 20.04 -6.58
N ASN A 242 -14.75 20.20 -5.37
CA ASN A 242 -14.90 21.49 -4.70
C ASN A 242 -14.19 21.49 -3.35
N GLN A 243 -13.02 22.13 -3.29
CA GLN A 243 -12.17 22.17 -2.10
C GLN A 243 -12.83 22.88 -0.91
N ARG A 244 -13.82 23.76 -1.15
CA ARG A 244 -14.57 24.43 -0.07
C ARG A 244 -15.34 23.43 0.79
N TYR A 245 -15.66 22.26 0.25
CA TYR A 245 -16.46 21.24 0.92
C TYR A 245 -15.62 20.13 1.55
N ALA A 246 -14.29 20.23 1.53
CA ALA A 246 -13.40 19.21 2.11
C ALA A 246 -13.64 18.94 3.61
N GLY A 247 -14.26 19.88 4.34
CA GLY A 247 -14.62 19.73 5.76
C GLY A 247 -15.92 18.97 6.04
N TYR A 248 -16.77 18.78 5.04
CA TYR A 248 -18.06 18.13 5.23
C TYR A 248 -17.92 16.61 5.19
N VAL A 249 -18.73 15.91 5.97
CA VAL A 249 -18.76 14.44 6.00
C VAL A 249 -20.15 14.01 5.54
N MET A 250 -20.23 13.44 4.33
CA MET A 250 -21.47 12.92 3.75
C MET A 250 -22.66 13.89 3.86
N ASP A 251 -22.46 15.16 3.50
CA ASP A 251 -23.53 16.16 3.44
C ASP A 251 -24.06 16.28 2.00
N PRO A 252 -25.30 15.83 1.71
CA PRO A 252 -25.88 15.89 0.36
C PRO A 252 -25.93 17.29 -0.25
N GLN A 253 -25.98 18.35 0.56
CA GLN A 253 -25.98 19.74 0.07
C GLN A 253 -24.59 20.24 -0.33
N HIS A 254 -23.54 19.58 0.15
CA HIS A 254 -22.15 19.97 -0.07
C HIS A 254 -21.27 18.77 -0.48
N PRO A 255 -21.60 18.06 -1.58
CA PRO A 255 -20.79 16.93 -2.02
C PRO A 255 -19.41 17.42 -2.48
N GLN A 256 -18.35 16.74 -2.06
CA GLN A 256 -16.97 17.13 -2.40
C GLN A 256 -16.69 16.99 -3.89
N GLY A 257 -17.35 16.04 -4.56
CA GLY A 257 -17.21 15.79 -5.99
C GLY A 257 -18.54 15.66 -6.71
N LEU A 258 -18.54 16.08 -7.98
CA LEU A 258 -19.56 15.73 -8.97
C LEU A 258 -18.90 14.87 -10.04
N VAL A 259 -19.59 13.87 -10.58
CA VAL A 259 -19.04 13.04 -11.64
C VAL A 259 -19.75 13.38 -12.94
N TYR A 260 -18.97 13.71 -13.98
CA TYR A 260 -19.51 13.97 -15.32
C TYR A 260 -18.98 12.94 -16.32
N ALA A 261 -19.82 12.50 -17.25
CA ALA A 261 -19.38 11.87 -18.49
C ALA A 261 -18.85 12.96 -19.42
N ASN A 262 -17.67 12.75 -19.99
CA ASN A 262 -17.15 13.61 -21.03
C ASN A 262 -17.71 13.13 -22.37
N THR A 263 -18.62 13.90 -22.94
CA THR A 263 -19.23 13.59 -24.24
C THR A 263 -18.82 14.60 -25.30
N LYS A 264 -19.04 14.26 -26.58
CA LYS A 264 -18.87 15.18 -27.71
C LYS A 264 -19.74 16.42 -27.63
N HIS A 265 -20.84 16.36 -26.89
CA HIS A 265 -21.80 17.46 -26.71
C HIS A 265 -21.56 18.27 -25.41
N GLY A 266 -20.56 17.87 -24.63
CA GLY A 266 -20.18 18.48 -23.36
C GLY A 266 -20.38 17.58 -22.15
N PRO A 267 -20.04 18.04 -20.94
CA PRO A 267 -20.16 17.24 -19.72
C PRO A 267 -21.61 16.91 -19.37
N VAL A 268 -21.92 15.63 -19.14
CA VAL A 268 -23.24 15.16 -18.68
C VAL A 268 -23.13 14.66 -17.24
N LEU A 269 -23.94 15.21 -16.33
CA LEU A 269 -23.89 14.84 -14.91
C LEU A 269 -24.34 13.39 -14.69
N LEU A 270 -23.47 12.59 -14.05
CA LEU A 270 -23.71 11.19 -13.73
C LEU A 270 -24.09 10.97 -12.25
N GLY A 271 -23.57 11.82 -11.36
CA GLY A 271 -23.73 11.61 -9.93
C GLY A 271 -22.88 12.55 -9.07
N ALA A 272 -22.85 12.24 -7.78
CA ALA A 272 -22.03 12.90 -6.77
C ALA A 272 -21.04 11.93 -6.14
N MET A 273 -20.02 12.48 -5.49
CA MET A 273 -19.05 11.76 -4.71
C MET A 273 -18.83 12.47 -3.37
N PHE A 274 -18.92 11.72 -2.29
CA PHE A 274 -18.45 12.14 -0.97
C PHE A 274 -17.04 11.59 -0.75
N GLN A 275 -16.15 12.40 -0.18
CA GLN A 275 -14.77 11.97 0.09
C GLN A 275 -14.35 12.41 1.49
N MET A 276 -13.72 11.49 2.21
CA MET A 276 -13.16 11.72 3.53
C MET A 276 -11.82 12.48 3.45
N GLN A 277 -11.42 13.11 4.55
CA GLN A 277 -10.20 13.92 4.59
C GLN A 277 -8.92 13.10 4.62
N HIS A 278 -8.96 11.96 5.30
CA HIS A 278 -7.78 11.17 5.65
C HIS A 278 -7.89 9.74 5.14
N ILE A 279 -6.75 9.18 4.72
CA ILE A 279 -6.63 7.75 4.41
C ILE A 279 -6.92 6.93 5.67
N GLY A 280 -7.64 5.83 5.51
CA GLY A 280 -8.02 4.88 6.57
C GLY A 280 -9.21 5.32 7.41
N GLN A 281 -9.70 6.55 7.22
CA GLN A 281 -10.85 7.09 7.95
C GLN A 281 -12.10 7.00 7.07
N PHE A 282 -12.74 5.84 7.11
CA PHE A 282 -14.01 5.61 6.41
C PHE A 282 -15.14 6.48 6.98
N GLY A 283 -16.10 6.83 6.13
CA GLY A 283 -17.23 7.66 6.51
C GLY A 283 -18.30 6.90 7.30
N PRO A 284 -19.38 7.61 7.70
CA PRO A 284 -20.56 7.00 8.28
C PRO A 284 -21.15 5.94 7.34
N ASP A 285 -21.70 4.87 7.90
CA ASP A 285 -22.29 3.76 7.14
C ASP A 285 -23.83 3.74 7.28
N PRO A 286 -24.55 4.68 6.62
CA PRO A 286 -26.00 4.75 6.76
C PRO A 286 -26.71 3.60 6.04
N GLY A 287 -26.12 3.03 4.99
CA GLY A 287 -26.76 2.03 4.13
C GLY A 287 -26.21 0.61 4.29
N GLY A 288 -25.22 0.39 5.15
CA GLY A 288 -24.56 -0.91 5.26
C GLY A 288 -23.97 -1.33 3.91
N PRO A 289 -24.18 -2.61 3.50
CA PRO A 289 -23.65 -3.11 2.25
C PRO A 289 -24.22 -2.42 1.00
N LEU A 290 -25.25 -1.57 1.12
CA LEU A 290 -25.77 -0.77 0.01
C LEU A 290 -24.93 0.47 -0.29
N THR A 291 -24.25 1.05 0.71
CA THR A 291 -23.48 2.29 0.57
C THR A 291 -22.00 1.97 0.55
N ALA A 292 -21.49 1.62 -0.64
CA ALA A 292 -20.14 1.12 -0.82
C ALA A 292 -19.06 2.21 -0.71
N TRP A 293 -18.79 2.65 0.52
CA TRP A 293 -17.56 3.36 0.80
C TRP A 293 -16.37 2.50 0.39
N HIS A 294 -15.47 3.07 -0.38
CA HIS A 294 -14.25 2.40 -0.82
C HIS A 294 -13.07 3.37 -0.76
N GLN A 295 -11.88 2.82 -0.59
CA GLN A 295 -10.65 3.56 -0.63
C GLN A 295 -9.80 3.05 -1.78
N HIS A 296 -9.39 3.93 -2.68
CA HIS A 296 -8.38 3.55 -3.65
C HIS A 296 -7.01 3.52 -2.98
N GLN A 297 -6.37 2.35 -3.02
CA GLN A 297 -5.06 2.08 -2.47
C GLN A 297 -4.15 1.58 -3.57
N ASN A 298 -2.85 1.80 -3.40
CA ASN A 298 -1.84 1.22 -4.26
C ASN A 298 -2.00 1.64 -5.75
N ILE A 299 -2.23 2.94 -5.99
CA ILE A 299 -2.18 3.53 -7.34
C ILE A 299 -0.71 3.83 -7.64
N CYS A 300 -0.14 3.14 -8.63
CA CYS A 300 1.28 3.15 -8.90
C CYS A 300 1.61 4.12 -10.03
N PHE A 301 2.25 5.23 -9.70
CA PHE A 301 2.76 6.16 -10.69
C PHE A 301 4.20 5.82 -11.07
N THR A 302 4.41 5.44 -12.32
CA THR A 302 5.73 5.17 -12.89
C THR A 302 6.07 6.19 -13.98
N PRO A 303 7.35 6.33 -14.38
CA PRO A 303 7.72 7.12 -15.55
C PRO A 303 7.09 6.63 -16.87
N LEU A 304 6.52 5.43 -16.90
CA LEU A 304 5.92 4.80 -18.07
C LEU A 304 4.38 4.88 -18.08
N GLY A 305 3.76 5.35 -17.00
CA GLY A 305 2.30 5.47 -16.89
C GLY A 305 1.78 5.15 -15.48
N VAL A 306 0.45 5.04 -15.38
CA VAL A 306 -0.26 4.63 -14.16
C VAL A 306 -0.55 3.14 -14.25
N GLU A 307 -0.15 2.39 -13.23
CA GLU A 307 -0.46 0.97 -13.07
C GLU A 307 -1.17 0.75 -11.74
N PHE A 308 -2.02 -0.28 -11.66
CA PHE A 308 -2.64 -0.70 -10.39
C PHE A 308 -1.82 -1.83 -9.79
N SER A 309 -1.62 -1.76 -8.47
CA SER A 309 -0.77 -2.68 -7.72
C SER A 309 -1.08 -4.16 -7.87
N LEU A 310 -2.36 -4.53 -8.00
CA LEU A 310 -2.81 -5.91 -8.24
C LEU A 310 -2.37 -6.47 -9.60
N MET A 311 -1.89 -5.63 -10.51
CA MET A 311 -1.32 -6.06 -11.80
C MET A 311 0.19 -6.33 -11.74
N THR A 312 0.81 -6.19 -10.56
CA THR A 312 2.27 -6.35 -10.40
C THR A 312 2.66 -7.74 -9.88
N PRO A 313 3.91 -8.20 -10.11
CA PRO A 313 4.47 -9.43 -9.55
C PRO A 313 4.41 -9.56 -8.01
N THR A 314 4.12 -8.47 -7.31
CA THR A 314 4.16 -8.35 -5.85
C THR A 314 2.81 -8.01 -5.24
N ALA A 315 1.76 -7.80 -6.05
CA ALA A 315 0.52 -7.15 -5.61
C ALA A 315 0.74 -5.77 -4.92
N THR A 316 1.93 -5.18 -5.08
CA THR A 316 2.40 -3.87 -4.56
C THR A 316 3.00 -3.04 -5.70
N CYS A 317 3.06 -1.71 -5.62
CA CYS A 317 3.66 -0.94 -6.71
C CYS A 317 5.10 -1.35 -7.04
N PRO A 318 5.51 -1.28 -8.32
CA PRO A 318 6.87 -1.63 -8.72
C PRO A 318 7.91 -0.76 -8.01
N ILE A 319 9.11 -1.32 -7.78
CA ILE A 319 10.21 -0.56 -7.17
C ILE A 319 10.52 0.68 -8.01
N GLY A 320 10.50 1.85 -7.39
CA GLY A 320 10.69 3.15 -8.04
C GLY A 320 9.40 3.82 -8.52
N ALA A 321 8.25 3.16 -8.36
CA ALA A 321 6.94 3.79 -8.49
C ALA A 321 6.61 4.62 -7.25
N ILE A 322 5.80 5.66 -7.44
CA ILE A 322 5.19 6.40 -6.34
C ILE A 322 3.84 5.75 -6.04
N ASP A 323 3.70 5.21 -4.82
CA ASP A 323 2.41 4.77 -4.29
C ASP A 323 1.56 5.96 -3.92
N VAL A 324 0.36 6.02 -4.48
CA VAL A 324 -0.62 7.01 -4.15
C VAL A 324 -1.89 6.29 -3.72
N SER A 325 -2.37 6.67 -2.53
CA SER A 325 -3.70 6.29 -2.06
C SER A 325 -4.60 7.52 -2.04
N ILE A 326 -5.88 7.30 -2.31
CA ILE A 326 -6.91 8.34 -2.26
C ILE A 326 -7.78 8.03 -1.05
N PRO A 327 -8.11 9.02 -0.20
CA PRO A 327 -8.99 8.82 0.95
C PRO A 327 -10.33 8.15 0.58
N PRO A 328 -11.00 7.50 1.55
CA PRO A 328 -12.26 6.82 1.30
C PRO A 328 -13.29 7.73 0.64
N MET A 329 -14.03 7.17 -0.32
CA MET A 329 -15.06 7.86 -1.07
C MET A 329 -16.31 6.98 -1.25
N LEU A 330 -17.44 7.63 -1.47
CA LEU A 330 -18.72 7.01 -1.76
C LEU A 330 -19.38 7.76 -2.92
N HIS A 331 -19.82 7.03 -3.94
CA HIS A 331 -20.53 7.60 -5.08
C HIS A 331 -22.04 7.43 -4.96
N VAL A 332 -22.75 8.41 -5.49
CA VAL A 332 -24.21 8.38 -5.66
C VAL A 332 -24.52 8.65 -7.13
N TRP A 333 -24.92 7.61 -7.85
CA TRP A 333 -25.22 7.65 -9.28
C TRP A 333 -26.69 7.96 -9.51
N ILE A 334 -26.97 9.06 -10.21
CA ILE A 334 -28.34 9.47 -10.61
C ILE A 334 -28.76 8.89 -11.97
N VAL A 335 -27.84 8.17 -12.63
CA VAL A 335 -28.08 7.41 -13.86
C VAL A 335 -28.29 5.94 -13.53
N ASP A 336 -28.94 5.21 -14.44
CA ASP A 336 -29.14 3.76 -14.29
C ASP A 336 -27.82 3.01 -14.52
N ASN A 337 -27.12 2.75 -13.42
CA ASN A 337 -25.87 2.01 -13.39
C ASN A 337 -26.16 0.54 -13.05
N PRO A 338 -25.72 -0.45 -13.85
CA PRO A 338 -25.98 -1.87 -13.59
C PRO A 338 -25.52 -2.36 -12.20
N GLY A 339 -24.45 -1.77 -11.66
CA GLY A 339 -23.95 -2.07 -10.30
C GLY A 339 -24.79 -1.45 -9.18
N GLY A 340 -25.82 -0.65 -9.50
CA GLY A 340 -26.67 0.06 -8.56
C GLY A 340 -26.27 1.52 -8.33
N ARG A 341 -27.12 2.23 -7.56
CA ARG A 341 -27.00 3.68 -7.30
C ARG A 341 -25.79 4.08 -6.46
N PHE A 342 -25.17 3.13 -5.78
CA PHE A 342 -24.02 3.32 -4.90
C PHE A 342 -22.85 2.42 -5.28
N ALA A 343 -22.85 1.88 -6.51
CA ALA A 343 -21.73 1.08 -6.99
C ALA A 343 -20.43 1.88 -6.89
N VAL A 344 -19.32 1.17 -6.67
CA VAL A 344 -17.98 1.77 -6.61
C VAL A 344 -17.64 2.52 -7.90
N ASP A 345 -17.94 1.91 -9.07
CA ASP A 345 -17.65 2.51 -10.37
C ASP A 345 -18.91 2.75 -11.20
N ILE A 346 -18.79 3.68 -12.14
CA ILE A 346 -19.74 3.80 -13.26
C ILE A 346 -19.38 2.79 -14.36
N ASP A 347 -20.36 2.05 -14.84
CA ASP A 347 -20.14 1.13 -15.97
C ASP A 347 -19.75 1.91 -17.24
N SER A 348 -18.61 1.54 -17.83
CA SER A 348 -18.10 2.19 -19.05
C SER A 348 -19.08 2.16 -20.24
N GLN A 349 -19.96 1.16 -20.32
CA GLN A 349 -21.00 1.06 -21.34
C GLN A 349 -22.10 2.10 -21.12
N VAL A 350 -22.41 2.47 -19.88
CA VAL A 350 -23.34 3.56 -19.57
C VAL A 350 -22.77 4.86 -20.12
N VAL A 351 -21.50 5.15 -19.84
CA VAL A 351 -20.82 6.36 -20.32
C VAL A 351 -20.77 6.39 -21.86
N LYS A 352 -20.43 5.26 -22.51
CA LYS A 352 -20.43 5.16 -23.98
C LYS A 352 -21.80 5.39 -24.60
N ARG A 353 -22.88 4.86 -24.00
CA ARG A 353 -24.25 5.09 -24.49
C ARG A 353 -24.63 6.56 -24.37
N ILE A 354 -24.23 7.24 -23.30
CA ILE A 354 -24.47 8.68 -23.10
C ILE A 354 -23.70 9.52 -24.13
N ASP A 355 -22.48 9.14 -24.51
CA ASP A 355 -21.72 9.85 -25.56
C ASP A 355 -22.27 9.63 -26.98
N GLN A 356 -22.99 8.54 -27.22
CA GLN A 356 -23.55 8.19 -28.53
C GLN A 356 -24.94 8.77 -28.79
N GLY A 357 -25.68 9.12 -27.73
CA GLY A 357 -27.01 9.75 -27.82
C GLY A 357 -26.91 11.26 -27.87
#